data_AF-N6TVX7-F1
#
_entry.id   AF-N6TVX7-F1
#
_cell.length_a   1.000
_cell.length_b   1.000
_cell.length_c   1.000
_cell.angle_alpha   90.00
_cell.angle_beta   90.00
_cell.angle_gamma   90.00
#
_symmetry.space_group_name_H-M   'P 1'
#
loop_
_entity.id
_entity.type
_entity.pdbx_description
1 polymer ?
#
loop_
_entity_poly.entity_id
_entity_poly.type
_entity_poly.pdbx_seq_one_letter_code
_entity_poly.pdbx_strand_id
1 'polypeptide(L)'
;MNGFRLFLKVLDKCVRRGDPQIVCSMAYRPHIFSNEYFKYPEGKGPERATQFWKKYFFTLCDSLHLWALPRFTYFIVGISIILLHKDYLSAKSVLDWRSKGVRVMAWTVNSPIEKQHTARNLKITYLTDTLTGEASTHNC
;
A
#
# COMPACT_ATOMS: atom_id res chain seq x y z
N MET A 1 14.26 27.78 3.98
CA MET A 1 13.52 26.50 3.80
C MET A 1 13.22 26.09 2.35
N ASN A 2 13.51 26.92 1.34
CA ASN A 2 13.23 26.57 -0.07
C ASN A 2 14.32 25.73 -0.76
N GLY A 3 15.57 25.75 -0.25
CA GLY A 3 16.69 25.01 -0.82
C GLY A 3 16.57 23.48 -0.67
N PHE A 4 15.99 22.99 0.43
CA PHE A 4 15.82 21.55 0.65
C PHE A 4 14.77 20.93 -0.30
N ARG A 5 13.74 21.70 -0.66
CA ARG A 5 12.73 21.30 -1.66
C ARG A 5 13.33 21.19 -3.07
N LEU A 6 14.30 22.04 -3.40
CA LEU A 6 15.00 21.99 -4.68
C LEU A 6 15.98 20.82 -4.73
N PHE A 7 16.72 20.58 -3.64
CA PHE A 7 17.62 19.43 -3.52
C PHE A 7 16.86 18.09 -3.57
N LEU A 8 15.63 18.07 -3.01
CA LEU A 8 14.76 16.91 -3.14
C LEU A 8 14.28 16.70 -4.59
N LYS A 9 13.98 17.74 -5.38
CA LYS A 9 13.69 17.52 -6.81
C LYS A 9 14.85 16.88 -7.59
N VAL A 10 16.10 17.04 -7.12
CA VAL A 10 17.30 16.49 -7.78
C VAL A 10 17.50 15.00 -7.49
N LEU A 11 16.82 14.41 -6.51
CA LEU A 11 16.95 12.99 -6.14
C LEU A 11 15.84 12.10 -6.70
N ASP A 12 15.05 12.54 -7.69
CA ASP A 12 14.27 11.66 -8.57
C ASP A 12 15.25 10.88 -9.48
N LYS A 13 15.98 9.93 -8.89
CA LYS A 13 17.07 9.16 -9.49
C LYS A 13 16.96 7.76 -8.89
N CYS A 14 16.46 6.75 -9.58
CA CYS A 14 17.24 6.06 -10.61
C CYS A 14 16.41 5.50 -11.78
N VAL A 15 15.08 5.38 -11.65
CA VAL A 15 14.24 4.74 -12.68
C VAL A 15 13.72 5.77 -13.70
N ARG A 16 13.08 6.85 -13.25
CA ARG A 16 12.50 7.89 -14.13
C ARG A 16 13.53 8.71 -14.91
N ARG A 17 14.79 8.71 -14.47
CA ARG A 17 15.87 9.43 -15.16
C ARG A 17 16.27 8.74 -16.47
N GLY A 18 16.00 7.44 -16.61
CA GLY A 18 16.25 6.68 -17.84
C GLY A 18 15.10 6.83 -18.85
N ASP A 19 13.85 6.71 -18.40
CA ASP A 19 12.66 6.89 -19.24
C ASP A 19 11.51 7.52 -18.42
N PRO A 20 11.05 8.74 -18.78
CA PRO A 20 9.98 9.42 -18.07
C PRO A 20 8.59 8.80 -18.31
N GLN A 21 8.43 7.87 -19.26
CA GLN A 21 7.16 7.16 -19.50
C GLN A 21 6.93 5.99 -18.53
N ILE A 22 7.98 5.54 -17.83
CA ILE A 22 7.87 4.42 -16.89
C ILE A 22 7.16 4.89 -15.61
N VAL A 23 5.97 4.36 -15.39
CA VAL A 23 5.19 4.58 -14.18
C VAL A 23 5.53 3.52 -13.15
N CYS A 24 6.15 3.92 -12.03
CA CYS A 24 6.39 3.02 -10.92
C CYS A 24 5.16 2.94 -10.00
N SER A 25 4.70 1.72 -9.74
CA SER A 25 3.68 1.43 -8.73
C SER A 25 4.20 0.50 -7.65
N MET A 26 3.81 0.73 -6.39
CA MET A 26 4.19 -0.12 -5.27
C MET A 26 2.96 -0.58 -4.50
N ALA A 27 2.90 -1.89 -4.22
CA ALA A 27 1.88 -2.48 -3.36
C ALA A 27 2.38 -2.54 -1.91
N TYR A 28 1.62 -1.96 -1.00
CA TYR A 28 1.87 -1.96 0.43
C TYR A 28 0.84 -2.83 1.16
N ARG A 29 1.35 -3.71 2.03
CA ARG A 29 0.55 -4.55 2.92
C ARG A 29 1.08 -4.46 4.36
N PRO A 30 0.21 -4.34 5.37
CA PRO A 30 0.61 -4.45 6.77
C PRO A 30 1.26 -5.81 7.05
N HIS A 31 2.30 -5.82 7.89
CA HIS A 31 2.97 -7.05 8.33
C HIS A 31 3.51 -7.92 7.19
N ILE A 32 4.08 -7.27 6.15
CA ILE A 32 4.59 -7.97 4.96
C ILE A 32 5.76 -8.91 5.27
N PHE A 33 6.57 -8.58 6.28
CA PHE A 33 7.74 -9.38 6.66
C PHE A 33 7.42 -10.42 7.73
N SER A 34 6.62 -10.05 8.74
CA SER A 34 6.30 -10.97 9.85
C SER A 34 5.36 -12.10 9.45
N ASN A 35 4.39 -11.84 8.57
CA ASN A 35 3.28 -12.76 8.33
C ASN A 35 3.20 -13.22 6.87
N GLU A 36 2.77 -14.47 6.66
CA GLU A 36 2.60 -15.02 5.30
C GLU A 36 1.40 -14.39 4.59
N TYR A 37 0.21 -14.53 5.16
CA TYR A 37 -1.01 -13.86 4.71
C TYR A 37 -1.59 -12.95 5.80
N PHE A 38 -2.36 -11.97 5.35
CA PHE A 38 -3.10 -11.04 6.20
C PHE A 38 -4.44 -10.87 5.51
N LYS A 39 -5.50 -11.34 6.17
CA LYS A 39 -6.82 -11.41 5.57
C LYS A 39 -7.83 -10.98 6.61
N TYR A 40 -8.51 -9.88 6.38
CA TYR A 40 -9.67 -9.50 7.19
C TYR A 40 -10.87 -10.39 6.84
N PRO A 41 -11.63 -10.94 7.82
CA PRO A 41 -11.61 -10.62 9.26
C PRO A 41 -10.68 -11.50 10.12
N GLU A 42 -10.12 -12.57 9.54
CA GLU A 42 -9.29 -13.57 10.24
C GLU A 42 -8.01 -12.97 10.87
N GLY A 43 -7.55 -11.83 10.35
CA GLY A 43 -6.46 -11.04 10.90
C GLY A 43 -5.09 -11.51 10.43
N LYS A 44 -4.18 -11.66 11.38
CA LYS A 44 -2.78 -12.04 11.17
C LYS A 44 -2.70 -13.54 10.88
N GLY A 45 -2.24 -13.91 9.68
CA GLY A 45 -1.91 -15.29 9.35
C GLY A 45 -0.69 -15.80 10.13
N PRO A 46 -0.22 -17.04 9.87
CA PRO A 46 0.91 -17.63 10.55
C PRO A 46 2.17 -16.77 10.37
N GLU A 47 2.97 -16.73 11.44
CA GLU A 47 4.25 -16.05 11.45
C GLU A 47 5.24 -16.82 10.59
N ARG A 48 5.99 -16.12 9.72
CA ARG A 48 6.95 -16.76 8.82
C ARG A 48 8.13 -17.38 9.55
N ALA A 49 8.41 -16.93 10.77
CA ALA A 49 9.55 -17.38 11.56
C ALA A 49 9.09 -17.92 12.90
N THR A 50 9.57 -19.11 13.24
CA THR A 50 9.29 -19.78 14.51
C THR A 50 10.25 -19.35 15.62
N GLN A 51 11.46 -18.88 15.27
CA GLN A 51 12.45 -18.43 16.25
C GLN A 51 12.17 -17.00 16.74
N PHE A 52 12.27 -16.79 18.06
CA PHE A 52 11.93 -15.51 18.71
C PHE A 52 12.79 -14.32 18.25
N TRP A 53 14.10 -14.50 18.05
CA TRP A 53 14.98 -13.44 17.54
C TRP A 53 14.59 -13.00 16.13
N LYS A 54 14.27 -13.97 15.26
CA LYS A 54 13.84 -13.67 13.89
C LYS A 54 12.48 -12.98 13.89
N LYS A 55 11.55 -13.40 14.75
CA LYS A 55 10.26 -12.73 14.94
C LYS A 55 10.42 -11.27 15.35
N TYR A 56 11.29 -11.00 16.33
CA TYR A 56 11.57 -9.63 16.75
C TYR A 56 12.15 -8.79 15.61
N PHE A 57 13.11 -9.35 14.87
CA PHE A 57 13.71 -8.69 13.71
C PHE A 57 12.68 -8.38 12.62
N PHE A 58 11.82 -9.34 12.24
CA PHE A 58 10.79 -9.11 11.23
C PHE A 58 9.76 -8.06 11.65
N THR A 59 9.37 -8.05 12.93
CA THR A 59 8.46 -7.03 13.49
C THR A 59 9.08 -5.63 13.45
N LEU A 60 10.39 -5.55 13.73
CA LEU A 60 11.15 -4.31 13.61
C LEU A 60 11.22 -3.85 12.15
N CYS A 61 11.50 -4.77 11.20
CA CYS A 61 11.51 -4.47 9.77
C CYS A 61 10.15 -3.96 9.27
N ASP A 62 9.04 -4.55 9.71
CA ASP A 62 7.70 -4.05 9.36
C ASP A 62 7.48 -2.61 9.84
N SER A 63 7.88 -2.32 11.08
CA SER A 63 7.73 -0.99 11.67
C SER A 63 8.62 0.04 10.97
N LEU A 64 9.87 -0.34 10.68
CA LEU A 64 10.81 0.47 9.91
C LEU A 64 10.29 0.72 8.49
N HIS A 65 9.73 -0.30 7.83
CA HIS A 65 9.19 -0.16 6.49
C HIS A 65 7.98 0.78 6.46
N LEU A 66 7.04 0.64 7.40
CA LEU A 66 5.91 1.57 7.53
C LEU A 66 6.37 3.02 7.76
N TRP A 67 7.41 3.21 8.57
CA TRP A 67 7.98 4.54 8.84
C TRP A 67 8.73 5.12 7.64
N ALA A 68 9.48 4.29 6.91
CA ALA A 68 10.34 4.67 5.79
C ALA A 68 9.57 4.86 4.48
N LEU A 69 8.44 4.15 4.29
CA LEU A 69 7.66 4.19 3.07
C LEU A 69 7.19 5.61 2.69
N PRO A 70 6.45 6.36 3.54
CA PRO A 70 5.97 7.69 3.23
C PRO A 70 7.02 8.81 3.35
N ARG A 71 8.21 8.50 3.89
CA ARG A 71 9.28 9.50 4.11
C ARG A 71 10.42 9.42 3.08
N PHE A 72 10.86 8.20 2.77
CA PHE A 72 12.12 7.96 2.06
C PHE A 72 11.91 7.10 0.82
N THR A 73 11.19 5.98 0.96
CA THR A 73 11.04 4.98 -0.11
C THR A 73 10.32 5.54 -1.32
N TYR A 74 9.20 6.26 -1.12
CA TYR A 74 8.43 6.84 -2.22
C TYR A 74 9.25 7.79 -3.08
N PHE A 75 10.18 8.49 -2.43
CA PHE A 75 10.97 9.54 -3.02
C PHE A 75 12.16 8.98 -3.83
N ILE A 76 12.84 7.97 -3.31
CA ILE A 76 13.96 7.33 -4.03
C ILE A 76 13.48 6.53 -5.23
N VAL A 77 12.37 5.81 -5.06
CA VAL A 77 11.84 4.92 -6.10
C VAL A 77 11.10 5.73 -7.18
N GLY A 78 10.59 6.92 -6.86
CA GLY A 78 9.79 7.72 -7.79
C GLY A 78 8.38 7.14 -7.98
N ILE A 79 7.75 6.70 -6.89
CA ILE A 79 6.46 6.01 -6.93
C ILE A 79 5.37 6.99 -7.40
N SER A 80 4.67 6.63 -8.48
CA SER A 80 3.57 7.43 -9.04
C SER A 80 2.20 6.95 -8.57
N ILE A 81 2.06 5.64 -8.32
CA ILE A 81 0.84 5.01 -7.83
C ILE A 81 1.19 4.11 -6.65
N ILE A 82 0.47 4.24 -5.54
CA ILE A 82 0.59 3.34 -4.40
C ILE A 82 -0.68 2.51 -4.25
N LEU A 83 -0.52 1.20 -4.17
CA LEU A 83 -1.60 0.27 -3.87
C LEU A 83 -1.57 0.00 -2.36
N LEU A 84 -2.58 0.48 -1.64
CA LEU A 84 -2.71 0.28 -0.19
C LEU A 84 -3.64 -0.88 0.10
N HIS A 85 -3.24 -1.74 1.04
CA HIS A 85 -4.13 -2.77 1.55
C HIS A 85 -5.39 -2.16 2.16
N LYS A 86 -6.54 -2.82 1.97
CA LYS A 86 -7.84 -2.33 2.45
C LYS A 86 -7.87 -1.94 3.93
N ASP A 87 -7.16 -2.67 4.79
CA ASP A 87 -7.13 -2.41 6.24
C ASP A 87 -6.25 -1.23 6.65
N TYR A 88 -5.32 -0.82 5.79
CA TYR A 88 -4.52 0.40 6.00
C TYR A 88 -5.23 1.65 5.44
N LEU A 89 -6.30 1.44 4.69
CA LEU A 89 -6.97 2.49 3.96
C LEU A 89 -7.81 3.35 4.90
N SER A 90 -7.49 4.63 4.93
CA SER A 90 -8.26 5.66 5.63
C SER A 90 -8.30 6.91 4.78
N ALA A 91 -9.35 7.72 4.91
CA ALA A 91 -9.46 9.00 4.21
C ALA A 91 -8.24 9.90 4.48
N LYS A 92 -7.71 9.89 5.72
CA LYS A 92 -6.50 10.61 6.09
C LYS A 92 -5.28 10.10 5.32
N SER A 93 -5.06 8.78 5.30
CA SER A 93 -3.96 8.17 4.55
C SER A 93 -4.03 8.52 3.06
N VAL A 94 -5.23 8.53 2.47
CA VAL A 94 -5.43 8.91 1.06
C VAL A 94 -5.05 10.37 0.82
N LEU A 95 -5.50 11.28 1.68
CA LEU A 95 -5.17 12.72 1.57
C LEU A 95 -3.66 12.96 1.74
N ASP A 96 -3.02 12.25 2.67
CA ASP A 96 -1.58 12.35 2.92
C ASP A 96 -0.74 11.88 1.73
N TRP A 97 -1.21 10.91 0.94
CA TRP A 97 -0.54 10.47 -0.29
C TRP A 97 -0.85 11.38 -1.47
N ARG A 98 -2.10 11.85 -1.59
CA ARG A 98 -2.49 12.82 -2.63
C ARG A 98 -1.74 14.14 -2.49
N SER A 99 -1.50 14.62 -1.27
CA SER A 99 -0.71 15.85 -1.03
C SER A 99 0.75 15.72 -1.46
N LYS A 100 1.28 14.48 -1.53
CA LYS A 100 2.62 14.16 -2.08
C LYS A 100 2.61 13.98 -3.60
N GLY A 101 1.46 14.10 -4.26
CA GLY A 101 1.32 13.88 -5.70
C GLY A 101 1.27 12.40 -6.12
N VAL A 102 1.08 11.47 -5.18
CA VAL A 102 1.01 10.03 -5.45
C VAL A 102 -0.46 9.61 -5.52
N ARG A 103 -0.84 8.87 -6.57
CA ARG A 103 -2.19 8.32 -6.71
C ARG A 103 -2.35 7.10 -5.82
N VAL A 104 -3.47 6.98 -5.13
CA VAL A 104 -3.77 5.85 -4.25
C VAL A 104 -4.76 4.92 -4.92
N MET A 105 -4.48 3.62 -4.89
CA MET A 105 -5.41 2.56 -5.24
C MET A 105 -5.53 1.56 -4.07
N ALA A 106 -6.68 0.90 -3.93
CA ALA A 106 -6.86 -0.14 -2.91
C ALA A 106 -6.64 -1.56 -3.48
N TRP A 107 -6.15 -2.49 -2.68
CA TRP A 107 -6.07 -3.92 -3.04
C TRP A 107 -6.18 -4.83 -1.79
N THR A 108 -6.65 -6.08 -1.89
CA THR A 108 -7.71 -6.55 -2.81
C THR A 108 -9.06 -6.35 -2.10
N VAL A 109 -9.97 -5.64 -2.76
CA VAL A 109 -11.29 -5.32 -2.20
C VAL A 109 -12.30 -6.32 -2.73
N ASN A 110 -12.68 -7.31 -1.93
CA ASN A 110 -13.49 -8.44 -2.40
C ASN A 110 -14.96 -8.36 -1.99
N SER A 111 -15.28 -7.69 -0.87
CA SER A 111 -16.68 -7.54 -0.41
C SER A 111 -17.41 -6.43 -1.19
N PRO A 112 -18.68 -6.64 -1.59
CA PRO A 112 -19.46 -5.62 -2.30
C PRO A 112 -19.63 -4.33 -1.50
N ILE A 113 -19.74 -4.43 -0.16
CA ILE A 113 -19.84 -3.27 0.73
C ILE A 113 -18.53 -2.49 0.72
N GLU A 114 -17.39 -3.17 0.79
CA GLU A 114 -16.08 -2.54 0.73
C GLU A 114 -15.87 -1.86 -0.64
N LYS A 115 -16.25 -2.52 -1.74
CA LYS A 115 -16.19 -1.93 -3.10
C LYS A 115 -16.99 -0.63 -3.18
N GLN A 116 -18.22 -0.64 -2.65
CA GLN A 116 -19.07 0.55 -2.62
C GLN A 116 -18.46 1.66 -1.76
N HIS A 117 -17.91 1.33 -0.59
CA HIS A 117 -17.25 2.28 0.29
C HIS A 117 -16.02 2.92 -0.38
N THR A 118 -15.17 2.11 -1.00
CA THR A 118 -13.97 2.60 -1.70
C THR A 118 -14.33 3.50 -2.89
N ALA A 119 -15.35 3.12 -3.67
CA ALA A 119 -15.80 3.89 -4.83
C ALA A 119 -16.52 5.19 -4.45
N ARG A 120 -17.51 5.13 -3.54
CA ARG A 120 -18.38 6.26 -3.22
C ARG A 120 -17.76 7.21 -2.20
N ASN A 121 -17.17 6.65 -1.13
CA ASN A 121 -16.71 7.46 0.01
C ASN A 121 -15.25 7.90 -0.19
N LEU A 122 -14.33 6.98 -0.49
CA LEU A 122 -12.92 7.34 -0.69
C LEU A 122 -12.62 7.89 -2.10
N LYS A 123 -13.46 7.57 -3.09
CA LYS A 123 -13.30 7.99 -4.49
C LYS A 123 -11.90 7.63 -5.02
N ILE A 124 -11.49 6.39 -4.81
CA ILE A 124 -10.23 5.83 -5.33
C ILE A 124 -10.50 4.57 -6.15
N THR A 125 -9.58 4.25 -7.06
CA THR A 125 -9.60 3.00 -7.81
C THR A 125 -9.24 1.83 -6.89
N TYR A 126 -9.79 0.64 -7.16
CA TYR A 126 -9.50 -0.56 -6.40
C TYR A 126 -9.25 -1.75 -7.34
N LEU A 127 -8.43 -2.68 -6.88
CA LEU A 127 -8.27 -4.00 -7.46
C LEU A 127 -9.15 -4.99 -6.71
N THR A 128 -9.80 -5.87 -7.46
CA THR A 128 -10.66 -6.92 -6.92
C THR A 128 -10.42 -8.19 -7.70
N ASP A 129 -10.38 -9.31 -6.99
CA ASP A 129 -10.32 -10.63 -7.61
C ASP A 129 -11.72 -11.14 -7.97
N THR A 130 -12.77 -10.57 -7.37
CA THR A 130 -14.17 -10.95 -7.62
C THR A 130 -14.84 -9.98 -8.58
N LEU A 131 -15.51 -10.50 -9.60
CA LEU A 131 -16.27 -9.67 -10.54
C LEU A 131 -17.44 -8.98 -9.83
N THR A 132 -17.77 -7.77 -10.27
CA THR A 132 -18.90 -6.97 -9.77
C THR A 132 -20.21 -7.63 -10.23
N GLY A 133 -20.63 -8.70 -9.56
CA GLY A 133 -21.83 -9.46 -9.94
C GLY A 133 -22.06 -10.77 -9.19
N GLU A 134 -21.04 -11.36 -8.56
CA GLU A 134 -21.23 -12.56 -7.74
C GLU A 134 -21.75 -12.18 -6.35
N ALA A 135 -23.07 -12.05 -6.24
CA ALA A 135 -23.73 -12.41 -4.99
C ALA A 135 -23.41 -13.90 -4.80
N SER A 136 -22.55 -14.24 -3.85
CA SER A 136 -22.25 -15.62 -3.49
C SER A 136 -23.48 -16.28 -2.87
N THR A 137 -24.45 -16.63 -3.71
CA THR A 137 -25.50 -17.59 -3.39
C THR A 137 -24.88 -18.97 -3.53
N HIS A 138 -24.03 -19.35 -2.59
CA HIS A 138 -23.72 -20.76 -2.37
C HIS A 138 -24.90 -21.35 -1.57
N ASN A 139 -26.00 -21.60 -2.27
CA ASN A 139 -26.98 -22.58 -1.82
C ASN A 139 -26.48 -23.95 -2.29
N CYS A 140 -25.84 -24.68 -1.38
CA CYS A 140 -25.79 -26.14 -1.39
C CYS A 140 -26.10 -26.60 0.03
#